data_AF-A0A498JMK1-F1
#
_entry.id   AF-A0A498JMK1-F1
#
_cell.length_a   1.000
_cell.length_b   1.000
_cell.length_c   1.000
_cell.angle_alpha   90.00
_cell.angle_beta   90.00
_cell.angle_gamma   90.00
#
_symmetry.space_group_name_H-M   'P 1'
#
loop_
_entity.id
_entity.type
_entity.pdbx_description
1 polymer ?
#
loop_
_entity_poly.entity_id
_entity_poly.type
_entity_poly.pdbx_seq_one_letter_code
_entity_poly.pdbx_strand_id
1 'polypeptide(L)'
;MAASSSSSCLGWEYDVFISFRGEDTRTGFVSHLYKALRQKPINTFIDAEDLRKGDRLSELLTAIRESRISIVVFSQNYASSTWCLKELVEILECNHSKNQIVFPIFYQVDPSNIRKLEGSFAEAFAKHEGRSNVDVKEVQSWRSALPRACNFSGWDSKEYKDDAELIEKIVEDLDLPCSKIKELSPSINNLTRLCHLNLQDCKELKSLPSSIHMKSLKTFDLYGCWSLEMFPEISEVIEGLKVLDLSGSKIKELPLSINNLMGLNHLKLENCKELKSLPSSICQLKSLAFLSLSGCTKFEVFPSIEENMEGLRFLFLDGTSIKELSPWIERLTGLQCLDLRNCKSLAHLITDAYLCLGPSPSPPQPPNF
;
A
#
# COMPACT_ATOMS: atom_id res chain seq x y z
N MET A 1 18.98 -27.57 -6.21
CA MET A 1 18.46 -26.45 -7.02
C MET A 1 17.23 -25.93 -6.30
N ALA A 2 17.35 -24.81 -5.61
CA ALA A 2 16.24 -24.20 -4.88
C ALA A 2 15.79 -22.97 -5.68
N ALA A 3 14.53 -22.99 -6.10
CA ALA A 3 13.90 -21.88 -6.80
C ALA A 3 13.85 -20.66 -5.87
N SER A 4 14.51 -19.59 -6.29
CA SER A 4 14.36 -18.24 -5.75
C SER A 4 12.92 -17.79 -6.03
N SER A 5 12.02 -17.91 -5.04
CA SER A 5 10.70 -17.28 -5.12
C SER A 5 10.88 -15.78 -4.95
N SER A 6 10.78 -15.04 -6.06
CA SER A 6 10.60 -13.59 -6.04
C SER A 6 9.38 -13.26 -5.19
N SER A 7 9.57 -12.50 -4.12
CA SER A 7 8.49 -12.02 -3.27
C SER A 7 7.68 -10.98 -4.03
N SER A 8 6.63 -11.39 -4.74
CA SER A 8 5.63 -10.47 -5.25
C SER A 8 4.74 -10.02 -4.08
N CYS A 9 5.02 -8.82 -3.60
CA CYS A 9 4.15 -8.04 -2.75
C CYS A 9 2.83 -7.77 -3.51
N LEU A 10 1.71 -8.35 -3.05
CA LEU A 10 0.31 -8.04 -3.44
C LEU A 10 0.05 -7.87 -4.96
N GLY A 11 -0.43 -8.87 -5.70
CA GLY A 11 -1.26 -8.71 -6.93
C GLY A 11 -0.81 -7.81 -8.11
N TRP A 12 0.30 -7.08 -7.99
CA TRP A 12 0.89 -6.17 -8.98
C TRP A 12 2.12 -6.87 -9.56
N GLU A 13 2.22 -6.92 -10.89
CA GLU A 13 3.35 -7.54 -11.57
C GLU A 13 4.60 -6.65 -11.49
N TYR A 14 4.41 -5.32 -11.43
CA TYR A 14 5.48 -4.32 -11.45
C TYR A 14 5.40 -3.34 -10.27
N ASP A 15 6.57 -2.91 -9.77
CA ASP A 15 6.66 -1.86 -8.75
C ASP A 15 6.48 -0.47 -9.37
N VAL A 16 7.07 -0.24 -10.55
CA VAL A 16 7.12 1.06 -11.22
C VAL A 16 6.86 0.91 -12.72
N PHE A 17 5.94 1.71 -13.26
CA PHE A 17 5.78 1.99 -14.69
C PHE A 17 6.38 3.35 -15.01
N ILE A 18 7.15 3.46 -16.10
CA ILE A 18 7.67 4.75 -16.59
C ILE A 18 7.00 5.11 -17.92
N SER A 19 6.20 6.17 -17.90
CA SER A 19 5.57 6.82 -19.05
C SER A 19 6.43 7.98 -19.53
N PHE A 20 6.83 8.00 -20.80
CA PHE A 20 7.70 9.05 -21.33
C PHE A 20 7.61 9.18 -22.85
N ARG A 21 8.04 10.32 -23.37
CA ARG A 21 8.26 10.49 -24.81
C ARG A 21 9.67 10.07 -25.16
N GLY A 22 9.81 8.96 -25.86
CA GLY A 22 11.12 8.39 -26.11
C GLY A 22 11.98 9.16 -27.11
N GLU A 23 11.38 9.90 -28.04
CA GLU A 23 12.12 10.86 -28.90
C GLU A 23 12.88 11.90 -28.06
N ASP A 24 12.34 12.29 -26.90
CA ASP A 24 12.93 13.34 -26.07
C ASP A 24 13.94 12.78 -25.06
N THR A 25 13.62 11.65 -24.41
CA THR A 25 14.32 11.25 -23.17
C THR A 25 14.87 9.82 -23.15
N ARG A 26 14.60 8.98 -24.18
CA ARG A 26 14.95 7.54 -24.17
C ARG A 26 16.42 7.29 -23.92
N THR A 27 17.31 7.88 -24.71
CA THR A 27 18.76 7.63 -24.65
C THR A 27 19.48 8.50 -23.62
N GLY A 28 18.79 9.48 -23.04
CA GLY A 28 19.30 10.38 -22.01
C GLY A 28 18.73 10.00 -20.65
N PHE A 29 18.06 10.97 -20.02
CA PHE A 29 17.50 10.89 -18.66
C PHE A 29 16.80 9.56 -18.33
N VAL A 30 15.86 9.10 -19.16
CA VAL A 30 15.07 7.90 -18.85
C VAL A 30 15.92 6.63 -18.85
N SER A 31 16.91 6.49 -19.75
CA SER A 31 17.82 5.32 -19.71
C SER A 31 18.62 5.26 -18.41
N HIS A 32 19.06 6.41 -17.90
CA HIS A 32 19.83 6.51 -16.67
C HIS A 32 18.95 6.28 -15.44
N LEU A 33 17.75 6.86 -15.42
CA LEU A 33 16.74 6.62 -14.38
C LEU A 33 16.39 5.12 -14.30
N TYR A 34 16.08 4.51 -15.44
CA TYR A 34 15.76 3.09 -15.52
C TYR A 34 16.93 2.21 -15.04
N LYS A 35 18.16 2.53 -15.45
CA LYS A 35 19.36 1.83 -14.98
C LYS A 35 19.51 1.95 -13.45
N ALA A 36 19.29 3.13 -12.90
CA ALA A 36 19.42 3.37 -11.46
C ALA A 36 18.32 2.65 -10.65
N LEU A 37 17.08 2.64 -11.13
CA LEU A 37 15.98 1.87 -10.52
C LEU A 37 16.27 0.36 -10.55
N ARG A 38 16.82 -0.18 -11.64
CA ARG A 38 17.20 -1.61 -11.73
C ARG A 38 18.37 -2.02 -10.86
N GLN A 39 19.16 -1.07 -10.35
CA GLN A 39 20.20 -1.35 -9.35
C GLN A 39 19.61 -1.56 -7.95
N LYS A 40 18.33 -1.24 -7.76
CA LYS A 40 17.54 -1.51 -6.56
C LYS A 40 16.65 -2.74 -6.79
N PRO A 41 16.12 -3.38 -5.73
CA PRO A 41 15.13 -4.45 -5.85
C PRO A 41 13.74 -3.88 -6.23
N ILE A 42 13.68 -3.07 -7.30
CA ILE A 42 12.46 -2.43 -7.82
C ILE A 42 12.19 -3.02 -9.20
N ASN A 43 11.10 -3.78 -9.34
CA ASN A 43 10.67 -4.32 -10.63
C ASN A 43 10.05 -3.21 -11.49
N THR A 44 10.83 -2.67 -12.43
CA THR A 44 10.43 -1.51 -13.25
C THR A 44 10.08 -1.94 -14.66
N PHE A 45 8.89 -1.59 -15.13
CA PHE A 45 8.49 -1.66 -16.53
C PHE A 45 8.77 -0.33 -17.24
N ILE A 46 9.47 -0.40 -18.38
CA ILE A 46 9.75 0.76 -19.23
C ILE A 46 9.02 0.62 -20.57
N ASP A 47 8.34 1.67 -20.98
CA ASP A 47 7.75 1.77 -22.29
C ASP A 47 8.82 1.84 -23.40
N ALA A 48 9.01 0.73 -24.11
CA ALA A 48 9.88 0.67 -25.28
C ALA A 48 9.11 1.09 -26.54
N GLU A 49 9.03 2.40 -26.82
CA GLU A 49 8.34 2.90 -28.03
C GLU A 49 8.88 2.29 -29.34
N ASP A 50 10.13 1.83 -29.35
CA ASP A 50 10.83 1.31 -30.54
C ASP A 50 10.30 -0.08 -30.99
N LEU A 51 9.43 -0.71 -30.20
CA LEU A 51 8.84 -2.03 -30.45
C LEU A 51 7.35 -1.99 -30.83
N ARG A 52 6.82 -0.79 -31.13
CA ARG A 52 5.41 -0.54 -31.43
C ARG A 52 5.02 -0.94 -32.87
N LYS A 53 4.80 -2.23 -33.08
CA LYS A 53 4.03 -2.80 -34.20
C LYS A 53 2.99 -3.79 -33.65
N GLY A 54 1.71 -3.67 -34.04
CA GLY A 54 0.64 -4.62 -33.70
C GLY A 54 -0.15 -4.33 -32.40
N ASP A 55 -0.82 -5.35 -31.85
CA ASP A 55 -1.77 -5.34 -30.71
C ASP A 55 -1.16 -4.99 -29.32
N ARG A 56 0.05 -4.42 -29.29
CA ARG A 56 0.84 -4.18 -28.06
C ARG A 56 0.37 -3.03 -27.17
N LEU A 57 -0.64 -2.26 -27.61
CA LEU A 57 -1.30 -1.27 -26.73
C LEU A 57 -1.93 -1.98 -25.52
N SER A 58 -2.51 -3.15 -25.75
CA SER A 58 -3.15 -3.94 -24.69
C SER A 58 -2.13 -4.39 -23.64
N GLU A 59 -0.95 -4.86 -24.06
CA GLU A 59 0.14 -5.25 -23.16
C GLU A 59 0.63 -4.07 -22.31
N LEU A 60 0.76 -2.89 -22.94
CA LEU A 60 1.20 -1.68 -22.25
C LEU A 60 0.16 -1.20 -21.21
N LEU A 61 -1.12 -1.19 -21.58
CA LEU A 61 -2.20 -0.82 -20.65
C LEU A 61 -2.31 -1.83 -19.50
N THR A 62 -2.05 -3.12 -19.76
CA THR A 62 -1.95 -4.14 -18.71
C THR A 62 -0.79 -3.83 -17.77
N ALA A 63 0.41 -3.52 -18.29
CA ALA A 63 1.55 -3.15 -17.45
C ALA A 63 1.24 -1.93 -16.56
N ILE A 64 0.54 -0.91 -17.09
CA ILE A 64 0.06 0.23 -16.28
C ILE A 64 -0.86 -0.28 -15.17
N ARG A 65 -1.86 -1.10 -15.52
CA ARG A 65 -2.85 -1.65 -14.58
C ARG A 65 -2.27 -2.60 -13.53
N GLU A 66 -1.07 -3.11 -13.77
CA GLU A 66 -0.33 -4.05 -12.92
C GLU A 66 0.90 -3.40 -12.28
N SER A 67 1.03 -2.07 -12.36
CA SER A 67 2.08 -1.31 -11.68
C SER A 67 1.59 -0.62 -10.42
N ARG A 68 2.38 -0.63 -9.35
CA ARG A 68 2.06 0.08 -8.11
C ARG A 68 2.25 1.60 -8.21
N ILE A 69 3.33 2.02 -8.87
CA ILE A 69 3.73 3.42 -9.06
C ILE A 69 3.81 3.71 -10.55
N SER A 70 3.32 4.87 -10.99
CA SER A 70 3.49 5.37 -12.35
C SER A 70 4.28 6.69 -12.32
N ILE A 71 5.46 6.69 -12.93
CA ILE A 71 6.27 7.88 -13.17
C ILE A 71 5.92 8.42 -14.55
N VAL A 72 5.52 9.69 -14.63
CA VAL A 72 5.19 10.36 -15.89
C VAL A 72 6.23 11.42 -16.19
N VAL A 73 7.11 11.18 -17.15
CA VAL A 73 8.15 12.12 -17.56
C VAL A 73 7.60 13.05 -18.64
N PHE A 74 7.09 14.20 -18.21
CA PHE A 74 6.68 15.26 -19.11
C PHE A 74 7.89 15.97 -19.71
N SER A 75 8.05 15.85 -21.02
CA SER A 75 9.06 16.51 -21.83
C SER A 75 8.42 17.40 -22.90
N GLN A 76 9.24 18.16 -23.62
CA GLN A 76 8.77 19.17 -24.59
C GLN A 76 7.75 18.63 -25.59
N ASN A 77 7.93 17.41 -26.09
CA ASN A 77 7.09 16.81 -27.12
C ASN A 77 6.17 15.70 -26.57
N TYR A 78 5.96 15.62 -25.25
CA TYR A 78 5.13 14.57 -24.65
C TYR A 78 3.72 14.50 -25.26
N ALA A 79 3.03 15.64 -25.36
CA ALA A 79 1.67 15.70 -25.90
C ALA A 79 1.59 15.46 -27.41
N SER A 80 2.71 15.45 -28.14
CA SER A 80 2.71 15.15 -29.58
C SER A 80 2.37 13.68 -29.88
N SER A 81 2.55 12.79 -28.90
CA SER A 81 2.28 11.36 -29.01
C SER A 81 0.90 11.01 -28.46
N THR A 82 0.02 10.50 -29.32
CA THR A 82 -1.31 10.00 -28.89
C THR A 82 -1.19 8.81 -27.94
N TRP A 83 -0.09 8.07 -27.99
CA TRP A 83 0.18 6.95 -27.07
C TRP A 83 0.51 7.45 -25.66
N CYS A 84 1.42 8.42 -25.53
CA CYS A 84 1.74 9.02 -24.22
C CYS A 84 0.51 9.66 -23.56
N LEU A 85 -0.42 10.19 -24.37
CA LEU A 85 -1.69 10.72 -23.88
C LEU A 85 -2.68 9.63 -23.46
N LYS A 86 -2.74 8.50 -24.17
CA LYS A 86 -3.53 7.31 -23.79
C LYS A 86 -3.02 6.67 -22.51
N GLU A 87 -1.70 6.51 -22.39
CA GLU A 87 -1.02 6.05 -21.19
C GLU A 87 -1.38 6.93 -20.00
N LEU A 88 -1.29 8.26 -20.16
CA LEU A 88 -1.64 9.20 -19.10
C LEU A 88 -3.09 9.07 -18.64
N VAL A 89 -4.04 8.92 -19.56
CA VAL A 89 -5.45 8.69 -19.20
C VAL A 89 -5.60 7.40 -18.40
N GLU A 90 -5.01 6.29 -18.85
CA GLU A 90 -5.08 5.02 -18.14
C GLU A 90 -4.41 5.08 -16.75
N ILE A 91 -3.27 5.77 -16.63
CA ILE A 91 -2.60 6.01 -15.34
C ILE A 91 -3.51 6.77 -14.38
N LEU A 92 -4.20 7.81 -14.86
CA LEU A 92 -5.13 8.59 -14.04
C LEU A 92 -6.41 7.83 -13.67
N GLU A 93 -6.86 6.92 -14.52
CA GLU A 93 -7.94 5.98 -14.19
C GLU A 93 -7.47 4.94 -13.15
N CYS A 94 -6.27 4.39 -13.27
CA CYS A 94 -5.68 3.48 -12.28
C CYS A 94 -5.44 4.18 -10.93
N ASN A 95 -5.02 5.45 -10.95
CA ASN A 95 -4.93 6.27 -9.75
C ASN A 95 -6.29 6.41 -9.06
N HIS A 96 -7.36 6.66 -9.83
CA HIS A 96 -8.70 6.85 -9.28
C HIS A 96 -9.34 5.55 -8.77
N SER A 97 -9.24 4.48 -9.56
CA SER A 97 -9.95 3.22 -9.33
C SER A 97 -9.17 2.23 -8.48
N LYS A 98 -7.83 2.23 -8.58
CA LYS A 98 -6.96 1.26 -7.90
C LYS A 98 -5.96 1.88 -6.91
N ASN A 99 -6.05 3.19 -6.66
CA ASN A 99 -5.12 3.93 -5.79
C ASN A 99 -3.64 3.83 -6.22
N GLN A 100 -3.38 3.68 -7.52
CA GLN A 100 -2.02 3.73 -8.06
C GLN A 100 -1.37 5.10 -7.74
N ILE A 101 -0.12 5.08 -7.27
CA ILE A 101 0.63 6.31 -6.95
C ILE A 101 1.18 6.89 -8.26
N VAL A 102 1.05 8.21 -8.44
CA VAL A 102 1.50 8.90 -9.66
C VAL A 102 2.49 9.99 -9.30
N PHE A 103 3.67 9.97 -9.93
CA PHE A 103 4.68 11.00 -9.79
C PHE A 103 5.00 11.64 -11.16
N PRO A 104 4.67 12.92 -11.37
CA PRO A 104 5.13 13.65 -12.55
C PRO A 104 6.60 14.07 -12.41
N ILE A 105 7.35 13.97 -13.49
CA ILE A 105 8.67 14.60 -13.66
C ILE A 105 8.53 15.62 -14.77
N PHE A 106 8.77 16.89 -14.47
CA PHE A 106 8.79 17.98 -15.43
C PHE A 106 10.21 18.14 -15.96
N TYR A 107 10.53 17.40 -17.02
CA TYR A 107 11.88 17.34 -17.59
C TYR A 107 12.09 18.46 -18.62
N GLN A 108 12.83 19.49 -18.21
CA GLN A 108 13.17 20.67 -19.01
C GLN A 108 11.95 21.45 -19.55
N VAL A 109 10.78 21.26 -18.93
CA VAL A 109 9.52 21.93 -19.27
C VAL A 109 8.98 22.69 -18.07
N ASP A 110 8.30 23.80 -18.30
CA ASP A 110 7.61 24.53 -17.23
C ASP A 110 6.26 23.83 -16.93
N PRO A 111 5.99 23.43 -15.67
CA PRO A 111 4.71 22.80 -15.30
C PRO A 111 3.48 23.64 -15.66
N SER A 112 3.60 24.98 -15.70
CA SER A 112 2.52 25.87 -16.06
C SER A 112 2.14 25.77 -17.54
N ASN A 113 3.10 25.50 -18.43
CA ASN A 113 2.83 25.27 -19.85
C ASN A 113 1.97 24.01 -20.05
N ILE A 114 2.19 22.98 -19.24
CA ILE A 114 1.39 21.75 -19.29
C ILE A 114 -0.01 22.01 -18.72
N ARG A 115 -0.08 22.69 -17.56
CA ARG A 115 -1.33 22.96 -16.86
C ARG A 115 -2.27 23.86 -17.67
N LYS A 116 -1.73 24.86 -18.36
CA LYS A 116 -2.49 25.79 -19.21
C LYS A 116 -2.60 25.34 -20.66
N LEU A 117 -1.89 24.27 -21.04
CA LEU A 117 -1.77 23.79 -22.42
C LEU A 117 -1.26 24.89 -23.36
N GLU A 118 -0.08 25.44 -23.04
CA GLU A 118 0.61 26.49 -23.78
C GLU A 118 1.88 25.93 -24.47
N GLY A 119 2.45 26.69 -25.41
CA GLY A 119 3.66 26.30 -26.14
C GLY A 119 3.48 25.02 -26.97
N SER A 120 4.45 24.09 -26.86
CA SER A 120 4.43 22.82 -27.60
C SER A 120 3.21 21.95 -27.29
N PHE A 121 2.63 22.08 -26.09
CA PHE A 121 1.41 21.39 -25.71
C PHE A 121 0.21 21.92 -26.50
N ALA A 122 0.08 23.24 -26.65
CA ALA A 122 -0.98 23.84 -27.47
C ALA A 122 -0.90 23.39 -28.92
N GLU A 123 0.31 23.43 -29.50
CA GLU A 123 0.59 23.03 -30.88
C GLU A 123 0.25 21.55 -31.12
N ALA A 124 0.57 20.69 -30.15
CA ALA A 124 0.22 19.28 -30.22
C ALA A 124 -1.29 19.05 -30.25
N PHE A 125 -2.07 19.73 -29.39
CA PHE A 125 -3.53 19.60 -29.39
C PHE A 125 -4.16 20.14 -30.68
N ALA A 126 -3.69 21.29 -31.20
CA ALA A 126 -4.15 21.81 -32.49
C ALA A 126 -3.94 20.79 -33.62
N LYS A 127 -2.82 20.06 -33.60
CA LYS A 127 -2.53 19.00 -34.57
C LYS A 127 -3.44 17.78 -34.41
N HIS A 128 -3.77 17.38 -33.19
CA HIS A 128 -4.66 16.24 -32.94
C HIS A 128 -6.12 16.56 -33.30
N GLU A 129 -6.57 17.78 -33.02
CA GLU A 129 -7.91 18.27 -33.38
C GLU A 129 -8.09 18.37 -34.92
N GLY A 130 -7.02 18.68 -35.66
CA GLY A 130 -7.04 18.74 -37.12
C GLY A 130 -6.99 17.38 -37.84
N ARG A 131 -6.82 16.26 -37.10
CA ARG A 131 -6.73 14.92 -37.69
C ARG A 131 -8.10 14.26 -37.75
N SER A 132 -8.53 13.85 -38.94
CA SER A 132 -9.86 13.26 -39.19
C SER A 132 -10.09 11.88 -38.57
N ASN A 133 -9.05 11.24 -38.03
CA ASN A 133 -9.08 9.87 -37.50
C ASN A 133 -9.09 9.77 -35.97
N VAL A 134 -9.13 10.89 -35.25
CA VAL A 134 -9.14 10.92 -33.78
C VAL A 134 -10.54 11.32 -33.30
N ASP A 135 -11.08 10.58 -32.32
CA ASP A 135 -12.39 10.89 -31.72
C ASP A 135 -12.28 12.17 -30.88
N VAL A 136 -13.21 13.10 -31.09
CA VAL A 136 -13.32 14.36 -30.34
C VAL A 136 -13.39 14.10 -28.83
N LYS A 137 -14.08 13.03 -28.41
CA LYS A 137 -14.15 12.64 -26.99
C LYS A 137 -12.80 12.20 -26.44
N GLU A 138 -11.99 11.54 -27.27
CA GLU A 138 -10.66 11.08 -26.92
C GLU A 138 -9.71 12.27 -26.70
N VAL A 139 -9.71 13.25 -27.62
CA VAL A 139 -8.95 14.50 -27.47
C VAL A 139 -9.36 15.26 -26.20
N GLN A 140 -10.66 15.34 -25.92
CA GLN A 140 -11.16 16.00 -24.71
C GLN A 140 -10.67 15.30 -23.43
N SER A 141 -10.61 13.97 -23.44
CA SER A 141 -10.08 13.18 -22.32
C SER A 141 -8.61 13.53 -22.05
N TRP A 142 -7.78 13.59 -23.10
CA TRP A 142 -6.38 13.98 -23.01
C TRP A 142 -6.20 15.41 -22.49
N ARG A 143 -7.06 16.32 -22.97
CA ARG A 143 -7.06 17.74 -22.57
C ARG A 143 -7.35 17.91 -21.07
N SER A 144 -8.18 17.05 -20.51
CA SER A 144 -8.48 17.03 -19.07
C SER A 144 -7.41 16.33 -18.21
N ALA A 145 -6.71 15.36 -18.79
CA ALA A 145 -5.73 14.52 -18.11
C ALA A 145 -4.45 15.31 -17.73
N LEU A 146 -3.91 16.12 -18.65
CA LEU A 146 -2.65 16.84 -18.43
C LEU A 146 -2.70 17.80 -17.22
N PRO A 147 -3.67 18.72 -17.09
CA PRO A 147 -3.75 19.58 -15.91
C PRO A 147 -3.97 18.80 -14.61
N ARG A 148 -4.73 17.69 -14.67
CA ARG A 148 -4.96 16.82 -13.51
C ARG A 148 -3.66 16.16 -13.05
N ALA A 149 -2.83 15.69 -13.97
CA ALA A 149 -1.54 15.11 -13.67
C ALA A 149 -0.57 16.13 -13.03
N CYS A 150 -0.64 17.40 -13.45
CA CYS A 150 0.14 18.49 -12.86
C CYS A 150 -0.26 18.88 -11.44
N ASN A 151 -1.32 18.30 -10.87
CA ASN A 151 -1.73 18.53 -9.49
C ASN A 151 -1.12 17.52 -8.51
N PHE A 152 -0.46 16.48 -9.00
CA PHE A 152 0.31 15.58 -8.14
C PHE A 152 1.67 16.18 -7.79
N SER A 153 2.17 15.85 -6.60
CA SER A 153 3.54 16.17 -6.19
C SER A 153 4.53 15.37 -7.03
N GLY A 154 5.60 16.01 -7.47
CA GLY A 154 6.62 15.41 -8.33
C GLY A 154 7.88 16.26 -8.38
N TRP A 155 8.69 16.09 -9.42
CA TRP A 155 10.00 16.73 -9.53
C TRP A 155 10.07 17.65 -10.75
N ASP A 156 10.62 18.86 -10.58
CA ASP A 156 11.00 19.74 -11.69
C ASP A 156 12.50 19.61 -11.91
N SER A 157 12.92 19.20 -13.12
CA SER A 157 14.33 18.96 -13.40
C SER A 157 15.19 20.22 -13.30
N LYS A 158 14.58 21.41 -13.35
CA LYS A 158 15.28 22.70 -13.23
C LYS A 158 15.66 23.04 -11.79
N GLU A 159 15.08 22.35 -10.80
CA GLU A 159 15.42 22.53 -9.38
C GLU A 159 16.71 21.79 -8.97
N TYR A 160 17.25 20.96 -9.86
CA TYR A 160 18.43 20.14 -9.64
C TYR A 160 19.60 20.64 -10.48
N LYS A 161 20.83 20.42 -9.99
CA LYS A 161 22.03 20.87 -10.68
C LYS A 161 22.25 20.14 -12.00
N ASP A 162 21.98 18.85 -12.02
CA ASP A 162 22.14 17.97 -13.18
C ASP A 162 21.23 16.74 -13.10
N ASP A 163 21.13 16.01 -14.20
CA ASP A 163 20.30 14.80 -14.30
C ASP A 163 20.72 13.72 -13.30
N ALA A 164 22.00 13.66 -12.90
CA ALA A 164 22.48 12.65 -11.97
C ALA A 164 21.95 12.92 -10.55
N GLU A 165 22.02 14.17 -10.08
CA GLU A 165 21.44 14.57 -8.79
C GLU A 165 19.92 14.31 -8.75
N LEU A 166 19.20 14.66 -9.83
CA LEU A 166 17.77 14.39 -9.94
C LEU A 166 17.48 12.88 -9.88
N ILE A 167 18.23 12.05 -10.62
CA ILE A 167 18.04 10.60 -10.63
C ILE A 167 18.36 9.99 -9.26
N GLU A 168 19.45 10.41 -8.61
CA GLU A 168 19.78 9.97 -7.26
C GLU A 168 18.64 10.32 -6.30
N LYS A 169 18.07 11.52 -6.42
CA LYS A 169 16.97 11.95 -5.57
C LYS A 169 15.68 11.17 -5.84
N ILE A 170 15.31 10.99 -7.11
CA ILE A 170 14.15 10.18 -7.49
C ILE A 170 14.32 8.75 -6.98
N VAL A 171 15.49 8.14 -7.18
CA VAL A 171 15.74 6.79 -6.69
C VAL A 171 15.71 6.75 -5.17
N GLU A 172 16.23 7.74 -4.45
CA GLU A 172 16.10 7.81 -2.98
C GLU A 172 14.63 7.93 -2.52
N ASP A 173 13.85 8.77 -3.19
CA ASP A 173 12.44 9.02 -2.88
C ASP A 173 11.52 7.87 -3.33
N LEU A 174 11.91 7.08 -4.34
CA LEU A 174 11.17 5.88 -4.81
C LEU A 174 11.65 4.59 -4.15
N ASP A 175 12.93 4.55 -3.76
CA ASP A 175 13.48 3.73 -2.69
C ASP A 175 12.98 4.25 -1.33
N LEU A 176 11.81 4.92 -1.28
CA LEU A 176 11.12 5.32 -0.06
C LEU A 176 11.04 4.06 0.82
N PRO A 177 11.89 4.03 1.85
CA PRO A 177 12.46 2.80 2.32
C PRO A 177 11.60 2.42 3.47
N CYS A 178 10.71 1.45 3.30
CA CYS A 178 10.19 0.88 4.52
C CYS A 178 11.36 0.38 5.39
N SER A 179 12.39 -0.18 4.75
CA SER A 179 13.60 -0.63 5.45
C SER A 179 14.36 0.42 6.27
N LYS A 180 14.25 1.74 6.03
CA LYS A 180 15.03 2.78 6.75
C LYS A 180 14.22 3.88 7.42
N ILE A 181 12.90 3.96 7.20
CA ILE A 181 12.07 4.89 7.98
C ILE A 181 12.19 4.47 9.44
N LYS A 182 12.80 5.31 10.26
CA LYS A 182 12.92 5.07 11.71
C LYS A 182 11.72 5.59 12.46
N GLU A 183 11.16 6.70 12.01
CA GLU A 183 10.05 7.38 12.65
C GLU A 183 9.14 7.96 11.56
N LEU A 184 7.83 7.77 11.70
CA LEU A 184 6.86 8.40 10.81
C LEU A 184 6.44 9.75 11.40
N SER A 185 6.60 10.82 10.62
CA SER A 185 6.32 12.20 11.07
C SER A 185 4.81 12.43 11.32
N PRO A 186 4.42 13.22 12.35
CA PRO A 186 3.03 13.58 12.60
C PRO A 186 2.32 14.28 11.43
N SER A 187 3.06 14.85 10.50
CA SER A 187 2.50 15.47 9.29
C SER A 187 1.71 14.51 8.40
N ILE A 188 1.89 13.19 8.53
CA ILE A 188 1.09 12.18 7.82
C ILE A 188 -0.42 12.33 8.10
N ASN A 189 -0.78 12.85 9.28
CA ASN A 189 -2.16 13.10 9.66
C ASN A 189 -2.84 14.20 8.83
N ASN A 190 -2.08 15.04 8.12
CA ASN A 190 -2.64 16.04 7.20
C ASN A 190 -3.25 15.40 5.95
N LEU A 191 -2.93 14.13 5.66
CA LEU A 191 -3.45 13.38 4.52
C LEU A 191 -4.85 12.82 4.82
N THR A 192 -5.81 13.70 5.09
CA THR A 192 -7.19 13.35 5.52
C THR A 192 -7.97 12.50 4.51
N ARG A 193 -7.56 12.50 3.24
CA ARG A 193 -8.14 11.72 2.15
C ARG A 193 -7.42 10.39 1.88
N LEU A 194 -6.36 10.07 2.63
CA LEU A 194 -5.58 8.85 2.45
C LEU A 194 -6.44 7.63 2.77
N CYS A 195 -6.61 6.75 1.78
CA CYS A 195 -7.41 5.53 1.93
C CYS A 195 -6.55 4.31 2.29
N HIS A 196 -5.28 4.30 1.90
CA HIS A 196 -4.39 3.17 2.15
C HIS A 196 -3.03 3.69 2.60
N LEU A 197 -2.57 3.23 3.76
CA LEU A 197 -1.22 3.49 4.27
C LEU A 197 -0.51 2.15 4.37
N ASN A 198 0.46 1.93 3.49
CA ASN A 198 1.27 0.74 3.47
C ASN A 198 2.68 1.09 3.97
N LEU A 199 3.02 0.53 5.13
CA LEU A 199 4.33 0.59 5.78
C LEU A 199 4.87 -0.84 5.95
N GLN A 200 4.55 -1.74 5.03
CA GLN A 200 5.00 -3.13 5.06
C GLN A 200 6.53 -3.23 4.95
N ASP A 201 7.11 -4.14 5.73
CA ASP A 201 8.54 -4.42 5.82
C ASP A 201 9.35 -3.20 6.24
N CYS A 202 8.71 -2.32 7.03
CA CYS A 202 9.34 -1.15 7.60
C CYS A 202 10.30 -1.50 8.76
N LYS A 203 11.38 -2.23 8.48
CA LYS A 203 12.19 -2.95 9.49
C LYS A 203 12.88 -2.05 10.50
N GLU A 204 13.22 -0.82 10.15
CA GLU A 204 13.82 0.16 11.05
C GLU A 204 12.80 1.07 11.76
N LEU A 205 11.51 0.98 11.42
CA LEU A 205 10.46 1.83 11.98
C LEU A 205 10.28 1.51 13.46
N LYS A 206 10.61 2.47 14.31
CA LYS A 206 10.51 2.39 15.77
C LYS A 206 9.23 3.00 16.31
N SER A 207 8.79 4.09 15.69
CA SER A 207 7.64 4.87 16.15
C SER A 207 6.78 5.41 15.02
N LEU A 208 5.48 5.42 15.29
CA LEU A 208 4.46 6.17 14.55
C LEU A 208 4.21 7.51 15.27
N PRO A 209 3.54 8.48 14.63
CA PRO A 209 3.07 9.68 15.32
C PRO A 209 2.25 9.29 16.55
N SER A 210 2.29 10.07 17.63
CA SER A 210 1.58 9.74 18.87
C SER A 210 0.06 9.56 18.72
N SER A 211 -0.52 10.08 17.64
CA SER A 211 -1.95 9.93 17.31
C SER A 211 -2.19 9.79 15.81
N ILE A 212 -3.25 9.05 15.45
CA ILE A 212 -3.73 8.90 14.06
C ILE A 212 -5.10 9.55 13.87
N HIS A 213 -5.24 10.37 12.80
CA HIS A 213 -6.46 11.14 12.46
C HIS A 213 -7.00 10.88 11.05
N MET A 214 -6.52 9.84 10.36
CA MET A 214 -6.84 9.59 8.94
C MET A 214 -8.20 8.89 8.76
N LYS A 215 -9.31 9.66 8.82
CA LYS A 215 -10.70 9.15 8.77
C LYS A 215 -11.04 8.31 7.53
N SER A 216 -10.40 8.60 6.41
CA SER A 216 -10.66 7.93 5.13
C SER A 216 -9.95 6.57 5.01
N LEU A 217 -9.13 6.19 5.99
CA LEU A 217 -8.28 5.02 5.91
C LEU A 217 -9.11 3.73 5.89
N LYS A 218 -8.88 2.90 4.89
CA LYS A 218 -9.50 1.59 4.65
C LYS A 218 -8.56 0.42 4.93
N THR A 219 -7.26 0.64 4.71
CA THR A 219 -6.20 -0.34 4.98
C THR A 219 -5.02 0.35 5.65
N PHE A 220 -4.50 -0.27 6.71
CA PHE A 220 -3.26 0.14 7.36
C PHE A 220 -2.36 -1.08 7.56
N ASP A 221 -1.31 -1.17 6.73
CA ASP A 221 -0.41 -2.32 6.71
C ASP A 221 0.92 -1.95 7.35
N LEU A 222 1.27 -2.64 8.44
CA LEU A 222 2.52 -2.56 9.19
C LEU A 222 3.17 -3.94 9.32
N TYR A 223 2.78 -4.90 8.47
CA TYR A 223 3.39 -6.23 8.45
C TYR A 223 4.91 -6.10 8.28
N GLY A 224 5.69 -6.84 9.06
CA GLY A 224 7.15 -6.83 8.90
C GLY A 224 7.88 -5.61 9.49
N CYS A 225 7.19 -4.76 10.25
CA CYS A 225 7.77 -3.65 11.02
C CYS A 225 8.52 -4.14 12.29
N TRP A 226 9.61 -4.88 12.12
CA TRP A 226 10.29 -5.60 13.21
C TRP A 226 10.96 -4.74 14.29
N SER A 227 11.01 -3.42 14.11
CA SER A 227 11.50 -2.49 15.14
C SER A 227 10.40 -1.69 15.82
N LEU A 228 9.13 -1.83 15.41
CA LEU A 228 8.03 -1.01 15.92
C LEU A 228 7.68 -1.46 17.33
N GLU A 229 7.90 -0.58 18.31
CA GLU A 229 7.71 -0.91 19.73
C GLU A 229 6.37 -0.45 20.30
N MET A 230 5.72 0.53 19.66
CA MET A 230 4.46 1.12 20.12
C MET A 230 3.52 1.40 18.95
N PHE A 231 2.24 1.09 19.15
CA PHE A 231 1.16 1.53 18.26
C PHE A 231 0.52 2.81 18.83
N PRO A 232 0.17 3.80 17.99
CA PRO A 232 -0.24 5.11 18.47
C PRO A 232 -1.71 5.18 18.86
N GLU A 233 -2.07 6.21 19.61
CA GLU A 233 -3.48 6.47 19.95
C GLU A 233 -4.31 6.78 18.69
N ILE A 234 -5.57 6.37 18.69
CA ILE A 234 -6.51 6.67 17.62
C ILE A 234 -7.47 7.73 18.16
N SER A 235 -7.31 8.98 17.76
CA SER A 235 -8.06 10.09 18.37
C SER A 235 -9.52 10.18 17.92
N GLU A 236 -9.84 9.63 16.74
CA GLU A 236 -11.15 9.76 16.12
C GLU A 236 -11.66 8.41 15.61
N VAL A 237 -12.98 8.25 15.49
CA VAL A 237 -13.60 7.02 14.97
C VAL A 237 -13.26 6.85 13.49
N ILE A 238 -12.78 5.66 13.12
CA ILE A 238 -12.45 5.26 11.75
C ILE A 238 -13.34 4.09 11.34
N GLU A 239 -14.42 4.39 10.62
CA GLU A 239 -15.39 3.38 10.14
C GLU A 239 -14.90 2.63 8.88
N GLY A 240 -13.97 3.25 8.14
CA GLY A 240 -13.46 2.74 6.87
C GLY A 240 -12.46 1.58 7.02
N LEU A 241 -11.68 1.56 8.10
CA LEU A 241 -10.54 0.65 8.24
C LEU A 241 -11.02 -0.78 8.45
N LYS A 242 -10.77 -1.66 7.48
CA LYS A 242 -11.22 -3.06 7.53
C LYS A 242 -10.14 -4.03 7.99
N VAL A 243 -8.89 -3.72 7.67
CA VAL A 243 -7.73 -4.57 7.93
C VAL A 243 -6.63 -3.75 8.58
N LEU A 244 -6.13 -4.25 9.71
CA LEU A 244 -4.93 -3.78 10.39
C LEU A 244 -4.00 -4.98 10.57
N ASP A 245 -2.83 -4.92 9.93
CA ASP A 245 -1.79 -5.94 10.07
C ASP A 245 -0.57 -5.36 10.78
N LEU A 246 -0.27 -5.90 11.96
CA LEU A 246 0.86 -5.53 12.81
C LEU A 246 1.83 -6.71 12.98
N SER A 247 1.68 -7.74 12.16
CA SER A 247 2.40 -9.00 12.33
C SER A 247 3.92 -8.79 12.20
N GLY A 248 4.67 -9.43 13.09
CA GLY A 248 6.12 -9.33 13.19
C GLY A 248 6.63 -8.08 13.90
N SER A 249 5.76 -7.22 14.45
CA SER A 249 6.20 -6.05 15.21
C SER A 249 6.69 -6.40 16.63
N LYS A 250 7.35 -5.45 17.30
CA LYS A 250 7.80 -5.54 18.70
C LYS A 250 6.86 -4.82 19.66
N ILE A 251 5.61 -4.58 19.25
CA ILE A 251 4.62 -3.92 20.08
C ILE A 251 4.39 -4.74 21.35
N LYS A 252 4.31 -4.04 22.49
CA LYS A 252 4.09 -4.66 23.81
C LYS A 252 2.61 -4.72 24.18
N GLU A 253 1.86 -3.75 23.70
CA GLU A 253 0.43 -3.56 23.93
C GLU A 253 -0.18 -2.74 22.78
N LEU A 254 -1.51 -2.81 22.65
CA LEU A 254 -2.31 -1.90 21.83
C LEU A 254 -2.96 -0.84 22.72
N PRO A 255 -3.19 0.38 22.22
CA PRO A 255 -3.83 1.45 23.00
C PRO A 255 -5.30 1.12 23.30
N LEU A 256 -5.85 1.70 24.37
CA LEU A 256 -7.28 1.56 24.70
C LEU A 256 -8.18 2.12 23.58
N SER A 257 -7.69 3.12 22.85
CA SER A 257 -8.37 3.73 21.70
C SER A 257 -8.50 2.83 20.47
N ILE A 258 -8.02 1.57 20.51
CA ILE A 258 -8.24 0.60 19.42
C ILE A 258 -9.72 0.43 19.07
N ASN A 259 -10.62 0.63 20.05
CA ASN A 259 -12.06 0.59 19.87
C ASN A 259 -12.60 1.66 18.89
N ASN A 260 -11.84 2.71 18.60
CA ASN A 260 -12.21 3.72 17.60
C ASN A 260 -12.17 3.16 16.16
N LEU A 261 -11.56 2.00 15.94
CA LEU A 261 -11.58 1.30 14.64
C LEU A 261 -12.88 0.50 14.45
N MET A 262 -14.03 1.16 14.55
CA MET A 262 -15.37 0.52 14.56
C MET A 262 -15.65 -0.36 13.33
N GLY A 263 -15.00 -0.07 12.20
CA GLY A 263 -15.10 -0.84 10.96
C GLY A 263 -14.17 -2.06 10.87
N LEU A 264 -13.26 -2.25 11.84
CA LEU A 264 -12.19 -3.23 11.77
C LEU A 264 -12.76 -4.65 11.77
N ASN A 265 -12.39 -5.41 10.75
CA ASN A 265 -12.89 -6.76 10.54
C ASN A 265 -11.79 -7.80 10.74
N HIS A 266 -10.56 -7.48 10.35
CA HIS A 266 -9.38 -8.33 10.51
C HIS A 266 -8.28 -7.59 11.28
N LEU A 267 -7.89 -8.16 12.42
CA LEU A 267 -6.72 -7.74 13.19
C LEU A 267 -5.70 -8.87 13.20
N LYS A 268 -4.52 -8.60 12.63
CA LYS A 268 -3.41 -9.56 12.59
C LYS A 268 -2.26 -9.05 13.45
N LEU A 269 -1.84 -9.88 14.38
CA LEU A 269 -0.77 -9.64 15.34
C LEU A 269 0.19 -10.84 15.37
N GLU A 270 0.35 -11.52 14.25
CA GLU A 270 1.12 -12.77 14.19
C GLU A 270 2.59 -12.50 14.47
N ASN A 271 3.25 -13.39 15.22
CA ASN A 271 4.67 -13.28 15.56
C ASN A 271 5.06 -11.97 16.27
N CYS A 272 4.12 -11.30 16.96
CA CYS A 272 4.42 -10.18 17.85
C CYS A 272 5.01 -10.68 19.17
N LYS A 273 6.30 -11.05 19.16
CA LYS A 273 6.96 -11.78 20.26
C LYS A 273 7.03 -11.03 21.59
N GLU A 274 6.85 -9.71 21.58
CA GLU A 274 6.87 -8.85 22.76
C GLU A 274 5.47 -8.52 23.31
N LEU A 275 4.41 -8.87 22.59
CA LEU A 275 3.03 -8.59 22.96
C LEU A 275 2.63 -9.46 24.16
N LYS A 276 2.21 -8.82 25.26
CA LYS A 276 1.87 -9.50 26.52
C LYS A 276 0.37 -9.67 26.74
N SER A 277 -0.40 -8.68 26.30
CA SER A 277 -1.84 -8.59 26.49
C SER A 277 -2.48 -7.75 25.38
N LEU A 278 -3.79 -7.85 25.26
CA LEU A 278 -4.63 -6.91 24.50
C LEU A 278 -5.37 -5.99 25.49
N PRO A 279 -5.76 -4.77 25.08
CA PRO A 279 -6.63 -3.92 25.88
C PRO A 279 -8.04 -4.54 26.01
N SER A 280 -8.72 -4.33 27.14
CA SER A 280 -10.09 -4.81 27.35
C SER A 280 -11.08 -4.22 26.35
N SER A 281 -10.80 -3.02 25.83
CA SER A 281 -11.59 -2.34 24.80
C SER A 281 -11.66 -3.09 23.47
N ILE A 282 -10.85 -4.15 23.25
CA ILE A 282 -10.96 -5.01 22.07
C ILE A 282 -12.37 -5.63 21.93
N CYS A 283 -13.10 -5.84 23.03
CA CYS A 283 -14.47 -6.37 23.02
C CYS A 283 -15.51 -5.40 22.41
N GLN A 284 -15.15 -4.13 22.26
CA GLN A 284 -16.01 -3.10 21.69
C GLN A 284 -15.96 -3.06 20.15
N LEU A 285 -15.02 -3.78 19.53
CA LEU A 285 -14.91 -3.91 18.07
C LEU A 285 -15.99 -4.85 17.52
N LYS A 286 -17.22 -4.34 17.38
CA LYS A 286 -18.39 -5.15 16.97
C LYS A 286 -18.27 -5.78 15.58
N SER A 287 -17.45 -5.20 14.70
CA SER A 287 -17.21 -5.70 13.34
C SER A 287 -16.08 -6.74 13.24
N LEU A 288 -15.33 -6.98 14.32
CA LEU A 288 -14.14 -7.83 14.31
C LEU A 288 -14.54 -9.29 14.14
N ALA A 289 -14.19 -9.87 12.99
CA ALA A 289 -14.48 -11.27 12.66
C ALA A 289 -13.26 -12.18 12.78
N PHE A 290 -12.06 -11.63 12.58
CA PHE A 290 -10.81 -12.36 12.59
C PHE A 290 -9.79 -11.70 13.50
N LEU A 291 -9.25 -12.47 14.45
CA LEU A 291 -8.13 -12.08 15.30
C LEU A 291 -7.08 -13.18 15.28
N SER A 292 -5.86 -12.84 14.87
CA SER A 292 -4.72 -13.76 14.89
C SER A 292 -3.61 -13.21 15.77
N LEU A 293 -3.19 -14.02 16.74
CA LEU A 293 -2.09 -13.81 17.69
C LEU A 293 -1.07 -14.96 17.57
N SER A 294 -1.12 -15.72 16.47
CA SER A 294 -0.27 -16.90 16.26
C SER A 294 1.20 -16.56 16.42
N GLY A 295 1.95 -17.36 17.18
CA GLY A 295 3.37 -17.14 17.44
C GLY A 295 3.70 -15.98 18.40
N CYS A 296 2.71 -15.37 19.07
CA CYS A 296 2.96 -14.40 20.14
C CYS A 296 3.44 -15.10 21.43
N THR A 297 4.73 -15.41 21.48
CA THR A 297 5.31 -16.27 22.52
C THR A 297 5.24 -15.71 23.95
N LYS A 298 5.07 -14.40 24.14
CA LYS A 298 4.92 -13.76 25.46
C LYS A 298 3.47 -13.44 25.84
N PHE A 299 2.52 -13.79 24.98
CA PHE A 299 1.11 -13.59 25.24
C PHE A 299 0.61 -14.66 26.21
N GLU A 300 0.28 -14.27 27.44
CA GLU A 300 -0.06 -15.22 28.52
C GLU A 300 -1.52 -15.15 28.97
N VAL A 301 -2.17 -13.99 28.80
CA VAL A 301 -3.51 -13.71 29.30
C VAL A 301 -4.31 -12.97 28.23
N PHE A 302 -5.49 -13.51 27.90
CA PHE A 302 -6.45 -12.81 27.06
C PHE A 302 -7.21 -11.78 27.93
N PRO A 303 -7.52 -10.58 27.41
CA PRO A 303 -8.19 -9.54 28.21
C PRO A 303 -9.53 -9.99 28.78
N SER A 304 -9.90 -9.43 29.92
CA SER A 304 -11.26 -9.54 30.47
C SER A 304 -12.27 -8.97 29.49
N ILE A 305 -13.25 -9.80 29.13
CA ILE A 305 -14.36 -9.43 28.24
C ILE A 305 -15.60 -9.17 29.10
N GLU A 306 -16.05 -7.92 29.13
CA GLU A 306 -17.23 -7.50 29.91
C GLU A 306 -18.54 -7.71 29.13
N GLU A 307 -18.49 -7.73 27.79
CA GLU A 307 -19.65 -7.86 26.89
C GLU A 307 -19.47 -9.01 25.89
N ASN A 308 -20.57 -9.65 25.48
CA ASN A 308 -20.49 -10.72 24.48
C ASN A 308 -19.94 -10.21 23.13
N MET A 309 -18.99 -10.94 22.57
CA MET A 309 -18.39 -10.67 21.25
C MET A 309 -19.03 -11.59 20.19
N GLU A 310 -20.21 -11.19 19.71
CA GLU A 310 -20.95 -11.96 18.69
C GLU A 310 -20.31 -11.91 17.30
N GLY A 311 -19.44 -10.92 17.03
CA GLY A 311 -18.81 -10.72 15.74
C GLY A 311 -17.62 -11.65 15.47
N LEU A 312 -16.86 -12.02 16.51
CA LEU A 312 -15.60 -12.74 16.36
C LEU A 312 -15.85 -14.19 15.94
N ARG A 313 -15.40 -14.56 14.74
CA ARG A 313 -15.59 -15.90 14.15
C ARG A 313 -14.34 -16.75 14.24
N PHE A 314 -13.17 -16.14 14.04
CA PHE A 314 -11.89 -16.84 13.96
C PHE A 314 -10.91 -16.23 14.96
N LEU A 315 -10.43 -17.07 15.89
CA LEU A 315 -9.41 -16.70 16.87
C LEU A 315 -8.24 -17.69 16.78
N PHE A 316 -7.08 -17.19 16.37
CA PHE A 316 -5.85 -17.98 16.30
C PHE A 316 -4.91 -17.57 17.42
N LEU A 317 -4.60 -18.51 18.30
CA LEU A 317 -3.72 -18.36 19.45
C LEU A 317 -2.59 -19.39 19.42
N ASP A 318 -2.37 -20.08 18.29
CA ASP A 318 -1.39 -21.14 18.20
C ASP A 318 0.04 -20.63 18.45
N GLY A 319 0.84 -21.41 19.19
CA GLY A 319 2.20 -21.00 19.56
C GLY A 319 2.29 -19.84 20.55
N THR A 320 1.18 -19.47 21.23
CA THR A 320 1.19 -18.52 22.35
C THR A 320 1.50 -19.22 23.69
N SER A 321 1.67 -18.42 24.74
CA SER A 321 1.88 -18.89 26.13
C SER A 321 0.63 -18.75 26.99
N ILE A 322 -0.55 -18.69 26.37
CA ILE A 322 -1.84 -18.53 27.07
C ILE A 322 -2.01 -19.61 28.15
N LYS A 323 -2.41 -19.19 29.36
CA LYS A 323 -2.50 -20.08 30.53
C LYS A 323 -3.92 -20.55 30.83
N GLU A 324 -4.93 -19.76 30.50
CA GLU A 324 -6.33 -20.03 30.80
C GLU A 324 -7.27 -19.52 29.70
N LEU A 325 -8.40 -20.21 29.51
CA LEU A 325 -9.43 -19.88 28.51
C LEU A 325 -10.70 -19.26 29.14
N SER A 326 -11.08 -19.71 30.33
CA SER A 326 -12.22 -19.14 31.05
C SER A 326 -11.75 -17.97 31.93
N PRO A 327 -12.54 -16.89 32.08
CA PRO A 327 -13.95 -16.76 31.67
C PRO A 327 -14.15 -16.15 30.27
N TRP A 328 -13.10 -15.67 29.60
CA TRP A 328 -13.24 -14.88 28.37
C TRP A 328 -13.83 -15.69 27.20
N ILE A 329 -13.54 -17.00 27.11
CA ILE A 329 -14.03 -17.84 26.02
C ILE A 329 -15.57 -17.94 25.99
N GLU A 330 -16.23 -17.87 27.15
CA GLU A 330 -17.70 -17.94 27.28
C GLU A 330 -18.39 -16.71 26.69
N ARG A 331 -17.65 -15.59 26.57
CA ARG A 331 -18.15 -14.34 25.98
C ARG A 331 -17.99 -14.31 24.46
N LEU A 332 -17.19 -15.20 23.87
CA LEU A 332 -16.99 -15.32 22.42
C LEU A 332 -18.11 -16.15 21.77
N THR A 333 -19.36 -15.74 21.99
CA THR A 333 -20.57 -16.46 21.55
C THR A 333 -20.68 -16.68 20.04
N GLY A 334 -19.97 -15.89 19.25
CA GLY A 334 -19.92 -15.98 17.80
C GLY A 334 -18.83 -16.88 17.22
N LEU A 335 -17.98 -17.48 18.05
CA LEU A 335 -16.74 -18.13 17.63
C LEU A 335 -17.02 -19.43 16.86
N GLN A 336 -16.42 -19.54 15.68
CA GLN A 336 -16.52 -20.71 14.79
C GLN A 336 -15.24 -21.52 14.77
N CYS A 337 -14.09 -20.86 14.96
CA CYS A 337 -12.77 -21.48 14.92
C CYS A 337 -11.91 -20.90 16.04
N LEU A 338 -11.33 -21.81 16.83
CA LEU A 338 -10.32 -21.52 17.83
C LEU A 338 -9.10 -22.39 17.57
N ASP A 339 -7.95 -21.78 17.32
CA ASP A 339 -6.69 -22.49 17.17
C ASP A 339 -5.81 -22.29 18.40
N LEU A 340 -5.51 -23.39 19.09
CA LEU A 340 -4.67 -23.44 20.28
C LEU A 340 -3.49 -24.41 20.11
N ARG A 341 -3.14 -24.77 18.86
CA ARG A 341 -2.03 -25.68 18.59
C ARG A 341 -0.74 -25.10 19.18
N ASN A 342 0.14 -25.95 19.68
CA ASN A 342 1.43 -25.52 20.24
C ASN A 342 1.35 -24.53 21.45
N CYS A 343 0.19 -24.37 22.09
CA CYS A 343 0.06 -23.62 23.35
C CYS A 343 0.59 -24.44 24.55
N LYS A 344 1.90 -24.41 24.76
CA LYS A 344 2.58 -25.27 25.74
C LYS A 344 2.14 -25.04 27.19
N SER A 345 1.81 -23.79 27.53
CA SER A 345 1.39 -23.41 28.89
C SER A 345 -0.03 -23.86 29.23
N LEU A 346 -0.83 -24.20 28.22
CA LEU A 346 -2.21 -24.64 28.36
C LEU A 346 -2.35 -26.16 28.57
N ALA A 347 -1.22 -26.88 28.55
CA ALA A 347 -1.14 -28.34 28.58
C ALA A 347 -1.76 -29.02 29.82
N HIS A 348 -2.12 -28.25 30.85
CA HIS A 348 -2.85 -28.77 32.02
C HIS A 348 -4.38 -28.68 31.91
N LEU A 349 -4.93 -28.04 30.87
CA LEU A 349 -6.35 -27.66 30.81
C LEU A 349 -7.14 -28.22 29.60
N ILE A 350 -6.52 -28.90 28.64
CA ILE A 350 -7.24 -29.37 27.44
C ILE A 350 -7.17 -30.88 27.32
N THR A 351 -8.18 -31.54 27.88
CA THR A 351 -8.64 -32.84 27.36
C THR A 351 -9.81 -32.67 26.37
N ASP A 352 -10.52 -31.54 26.36
CA ASP A 352 -11.80 -31.43 25.60
C ASP A 352 -12.12 -30.08 24.90
N ALA A 353 -11.18 -29.15 24.74
CA ALA A 353 -11.42 -27.95 23.92
C ALA A 353 -11.22 -28.27 22.43
N TYR A 354 -12.32 -28.30 21.66
CA TYR A 354 -12.41 -28.55 20.22
C TYR A 354 -11.13 -28.20 19.44
N LEU A 355 -10.30 -29.22 19.23
CA LEU A 355 -9.19 -29.18 18.28
C LEU A 355 -9.81 -29.11 16.89
N CYS A 356 -9.51 -28.04 16.14
CA CYS A 356 -9.76 -28.04 14.71
C CYS A 356 -8.95 -29.17 14.07
N LEU A 357 -9.56 -30.35 13.91
CA LEU A 357 -9.03 -31.48 13.15
C LEU A 357 -9.27 -31.21 11.66
N GLY A 358 -8.54 -30.24 11.14
CA GLY A 358 -8.47 -29.94 9.72
C GLY A 358 -7.16 -29.24 9.39
N PRO A 359 -6.61 -29.40 8.18
CA PRO A 359 -5.49 -28.56 7.75
C PRO A 359 -5.88 -27.10 7.94
N SER A 360 -4.91 -26.29 8.40
CA SER A 360 -5.02 -24.83 8.52
C SER A 360 -5.90 -24.30 7.38
N PRO A 361 -7.09 -23.74 7.64
CA PRO A 361 -7.80 -23.04 6.58
C PRO A 361 -6.82 -21.96 6.11
N SER A 362 -6.51 -21.95 4.81
CA SER A 362 -5.78 -20.84 4.21
C SER A 362 -6.48 -19.56 4.66
N PRO A 363 -5.74 -18.53 5.12
CA PRO A 363 -6.36 -17.28 5.57
C PRO A 363 -7.37 -16.85 4.51
N PRO A 364 -8.61 -16.49 4.90
CA PRO A 364 -9.60 -16.06 3.92
C PRO A 364 -8.94 -14.98 3.09
N GLN A 365 -8.93 -15.17 1.77
CA GLN A 365 -8.45 -14.14 0.88
C GLN A 365 -9.22 -12.86 1.22
N PRO A 366 -8.54 -11.70 1.29
CA PRO A 366 -9.24 -10.45 1.52
C PRO A 366 -10.41 -10.38 0.53
N PRO A 367 -11.56 -9.81 0.93
CA PRO A 367 -12.64 -9.59 -0.01
C PRO A 367 -12.05 -8.91 -1.24
N ASN A 368 -12.34 -9.44 -2.44
CA ASN A 368 -12.06 -8.73 -3.68
C ASN A 368 -12.74 -7.36 -3.55
N PHE A 369 -11.94 -6.31 -3.31
CA PHE A 369 -12.37 -4.93 -3.27
C PHE A 369 -11.98 -4.25 -4.58
#